data_AF-A0A7V9Q7D6-F1
#
_entry.id   AF-A0A7V9Q7D6-F1
#
_cell.length_a   1.000
_cell.length_b   1.000
_cell.length_c   1.000
_cell.angle_alpha   90.00
_cell.angle_beta   90.00
_cell.angle_gamma   90.00
#
_symmetry.space_group_name_H-M   'P 1'
#
loop_
_entity.id
_entity.type
_entity.pdbx_description
1 polymer ?
#
loop_
_entity_poly.entity_id
_entity_poly.type
_entity_poly.pdbx_seq_one_letter_code
_entity_poly.pdbx_strand_id
1 'polypeptide(L)'
;MRSSANSPPDGSVIVERTKGEVSARCDMEAANILALNLMNDIVTGKCDAEKAREIYSEVTGAYVLNQPAPYAEKLQFEVPSGDTADADKTPKPGPMMSQATEKVKELISNEKS
;
A
#
# COMPACT_ATOMS: atom_id res chain seq x y z
N MET A 1 -23.09 20.21 -20.70
CA MET A 1 -22.55 19.81 -19.39
C MET A 1 -21.39 18.88 -19.62
N ARG A 2 -20.18 19.23 -19.17
CA ARG A 2 -19.03 18.32 -19.22
C ARG A 2 -19.24 17.27 -18.12
N SER A 3 -19.41 16.02 -18.53
CA SER A 3 -19.41 14.86 -17.63
C SER A 3 -17.99 14.68 -17.09
N SER A 4 -17.68 15.39 -16.02
CA SER A 4 -16.45 15.19 -15.25
C SER A 4 -16.80 14.35 -14.04
N ALA A 5 -15.94 13.36 -13.78
CA ALA A 5 -15.79 12.63 -12.53
C ALA A 5 -16.86 11.57 -12.21
N ASN A 6 -16.66 10.36 -12.76
CA ASN A 6 -16.80 9.14 -11.96
C ASN A 6 -16.01 7.97 -12.58
N SER A 7 -14.74 8.19 -12.91
CA SER A 7 -13.88 7.05 -13.24
C SER A 7 -13.60 6.29 -11.94
N PRO A 8 -13.64 4.94 -11.94
CA PRO A 8 -13.10 4.13 -10.84
C PRO A 8 -11.65 4.54 -10.52
N PRO A 9 -11.07 4.07 -9.41
CA PRO A 9 -9.69 4.40 -9.04
C PRO A 9 -8.69 3.77 -10.02
N ASP A 10 -8.60 4.33 -11.23
CA ASP A 10 -7.79 3.86 -12.35
C ASP A 10 -6.37 4.46 -12.29
N GLY A 11 -5.93 4.92 -11.12
CA GLY A 11 -4.61 5.53 -10.91
C GLY A 11 -4.47 6.47 -9.72
N SER A 12 -5.51 6.62 -8.89
CA SER A 12 -5.52 7.49 -7.72
C SER A 12 -4.98 6.84 -6.44
N VAL A 13 -4.79 5.52 -6.42
CA VAL A 13 -4.25 4.77 -5.26
C VAL A 13 -2.77 4.49 -5.46
N ILE A 14 -1.94 4.90 -4.50
CA ILE A 14 -0.50 4.69 -4.48
C ILE A 14 -0.15 3.78 -3.32
N VAL A 15 0.58 2.70 -3.59
CA VAL A 15 1.09 1.75 -2.59
C VAL A 15 2.60 1.88 -2.50
N GLU A 16 3.12 2.33 -1.35
CA GLU A 16 4.55 2.42 -1.07
C GLU A 16 4.97 1.33 -0.07
N ARG A 17 5.21 0.13 -0.60
CA ARG A 17 5.49 -1.09 0.18
C ARG A 17 6.68 -0.95 1.13
N THR A 18 7.76 -0.32 0.68
CA THR A 18 8.98 -0.14 1.49
C THR A 18 8.72 0.70 2.75
N LYS A 19 7.80 1.66 2.68
CA LYS A 19 7.38 2.47 3.83
C LYS A 19 6.19 1.86 4.58
N GLY A 20 5.53 0.86 4.00
CA GLY A 20 4.29 0.31 4.55
C GLY A 20 3.10 1.24 4.41
N GLU A 21 3.13 2.16 3.44
CA GLU A 21 2.16 3.23 3.27
C GLU A 21 1.25 2.99 2.06
N VAL A 22 0.02 3.46 2.17
CA VAL A 22 -0.94 3.52 1.07
C VAL A 22 -1.63 4.88 1.10
N SER A 23 -1.87 5.45 -0.07
CA SER A 23 -2.59 6.72 -0.17
C SER A 23 -3.56 6.70 -1.34
N ALA A 24 -4.62 7.49 -1.23
CA ALA A 24 -5.59 7.71 -2.31
C ALA A 24 -5.75 9.22 -2.53
N ARG A 25 -5.77 9.65 -3.79
CA ARG A 25 -5.97 11.06 -4.17
C ARG A 25 -7.00 11.21 -5.27
N CYS A 26 -8.14 11.79 -4.92
CA CYS A 26 -9.25 12.13 -5.80
C CYS A 26 -9.79 13.53 -5.44
N ASP A 27 -10.74 14.02 -6.23
CA ASP A 27 -11.36 15.34 -6.04
C ASP A 27 -12.30 15.41 -4.82
N MET A 28 -12.76 14.26 -4.32
CA MET A 28 -13.62 14.15 -3.14
C MET A 28 -12.97 13.31 -2.06
N GLU A 29 -13.04 13.76 -0.80
CA GLU A 29 -12.55 12.99 0.36
C GLU A 29 -13.24 11.64 0.49
N ALA A 30 -14.55 11.61 0.25
CA ALA A 30 -15.37 10.40 0.28
C ALA A 30 -14.88 9.33 -0.72
N ALA A 31 -14.41 9.76 -1.89
CA ALA A 31 -13.82 8.86 -2.88
C ALA A 31 -12.47 8.29 -2.43
N ASN A 32 -11.68 9.06 -1.67
CA ASN A 32 -10.42 8.57 -1.10
C ASN A 32 -10.69 7.49 -0.05
N ILE A 33 -11.63 7.72 0.86
CA ILE A 33 -12.02 6.75 1.90
C ILE A 33 -12.53 5.46 1.25
N LEU A 34 -13.40 5.60 0.25
CA LEU A 34 -13.91 4.46 -0.53
C LEU A 34 -12.79 3.68 -1.22
N ALA A 35 -11.84 4.36 -1.85
CA ALA A 35 -10.71 3.72 -2.52
C ALA A 35 -9.82 2.95 -1.53
N LEU A 36 -9.57 3.49 -0.32
CA LEU A 36 -8.81 2.80 0.72
C LEU A 36 -9.51 1.54 1.22
N ASN A 37 -10.83 1.61 1.42
CA ASN A 37 -11.63 0.46 1.83
C ASN A 37 -11.63 -0.66 0.77
N LEU A 38 -11.83 -0.29 -0.49
CA LEU A 38 -11.83 -1.26 -1.60
C LEU A 38 -10.44 -1.85 -1.83
N MET A 39 -9.37 -1.06 -1.69
CA MET A 39 -8.00 -1.56 -1.74
C MET A 39 -7.80 -2.64 -0.66
N ASN A 40 -8.21 -2.37 0.59
CA ASN A 40 -8.11 -3.34 1.67
C ASN A 40 -8.91 -4.62 1.38
N ASP A 41 -10.12 -4.48 0.84
CA ASP A 41 -10.97 -5.63 0.51
C ASP A 41 -10.39 -6.48 -0.63
N ILE A 42 -9.72 -5.87 -1.60
CA ILE A 42 -8.99 -6.60 -2.67
C ILE A 42 -7.80 -7.37 -2.09
N VAL A 43 -6.93 -6.72 -1.29
CA VAL A 43 -5.71 -7.37 -0.78
C VAL A 43 -6.00 -8.44 0.28
N THR A 44 -7.12 -8.32 1.00
CA THR A 44 -7.59 -9.35 1.94
C THR A 44 -8.43 -10.44 1.26
N GLY A 45 -8.69 -10.33 -0.04
CA GLY A 45 -9.42 -11.32 -0.83
C GLY A 45 -10.93 -11.34 -0.60
N LYS A 46 -11.51 -10.27 -0.03
CA LYS A 46 -12.97 -10.14 0.15
C LYS A 46 -13.68 -9.84 -1.17
N CYS A 47 -13.02 -9.15 -2.10
CA CYS A 47 -13.53 -8.91 -3.44
C CYS A 47 -12.39 -8.87 -4.46
N ASP A 48 -12.73 -8.98 -5.74
CA ASP A 48 -11.77 -8.76 -6.83
C ASP A 48 -11.89 -7.33 -7.40
N ALA A 49 -10.99 -6.98 -8.32
CA ALA A 49 -10.96 -5.66 -8.92
C ALA A 49 -12.23 -5.33 -9.73
N GLU A 50 -12.92 -6.33 -10.30
CA GLU A 50 -14.16 -6.10 -11.03
C GLU A 50 -15.29 -5.74 -10.07
N LYS A 51 -15.45 -6.54 -9.02
CA LYS A 51 -16.44 -6.29 -7.99
C LYS A 51 -16.19 -4.97 -7.26
N ALA A 52 -14.93 -4.62 -7.02
CA ALA A 52 -14.57 -3.34 -6.42
C ALA A 52 -15.02 -2.14 -7.28
N ARG A 53 -14.95 -2.24 -8.62
CA ARG A 53 -15.44 -1.17 -9.52
C ARG A 53 -16.97 -1.00 -9.44
N GLU A 54 -17.70 -2.11 -9.32
CA GLU A 54 -19.15 -2.06 -9.13
C GLU A 54 -19.50 -1.36 -7.82
N ILE A 55 -18.90 -1.80 -6.71
CA ILE A 55 -19.11 -1.24 -5.38
C ILE A 55 -18.74 0.26 -5.37
N TYR A 56 -17.64 0.62 -6.04
CA TYR A 56 -17.23 2.02 -6.13
C TYR A 56 -18.32 2.90 -6.75
N SER A 57 -18.90 2.43 -7.85
CA SER A 57 -19.96 3.15 -8.58
C SER A 57 -21.24 3.26 -7.76
N GLU A 58 -21.65 2.16 -7.11
CA GLU A 58 -22.83 2.10 -6.27
C GLU A 58 -22.72 3.04 -5.06
N VAL A 59 -21.63 2.92 -4.30
CA VAL A 59 -21.41 3.72 -3.08
C VAL A 59 -21.26 5.19 -3.39
N THR A 60 -20.57 5.54 -4.49
CA THR A 60 -20.47 6.94 -4.92
C THR A 60 -21.83 7.49 -5.32
N GLY A 61 -22.66 6.70 -6.00
CA GLY A 61 -24.04 7.06 -6.33
C GLY A 61 -24.88 7.33 -5.08
N ALA A 62 -24.83 6.42 -4.09
CA ALA A 62 -25.51 6.59 -2.81
C ALA A 62 -25.06 7.88 -2.09
N TYR A 63 -23.75 8.12 -2.03
CA TYR A 63 -23.18 9.31 -1.40
C TYR A 63 -23.63 10.60 -2.06
N VAL A 64 -23.62 10.67 -3.40
CA VAL A 64 -24.09 11.84 -4.17
C VAL A 64 -25.58 12.10 -3.96
N LEU A 65 -26.37 11.04 -3.73
CA LEU A 65 -27.79 11.14 -3.41
C LEU A 65 -28.07 11.47 -1.93
N ASN A 66 -27.04 11.79 -1.14
CA ASN A 66 -27.12 11.98 0.32
C ASN A 66 -27.74 10.78 1.05
N GLN A 67 -27.56 9.58 0.50
CA GLN A 67 -27.90 8.34 1.18
C GLN A 67 -26.71 7.88 2.03
N PRO A 68 -26.95 7.13 3.11
CA PRO A 68 -25.87 6.59 3.93
C PRO A 68 -24.90 5.76 3.08
N ALA A 69 -23.62 6.10 3.13
CA ALA A 69 -22.57 5.44 2.36
C ALA A 69 -21.37 5.15 3.28
N PRO A 70 -21.47 4.14 4.18
CA PRO A 70 -20.45 3.89 5.20
C PRO A 70 -19.04 3.74 4.63
N TYR A 71 -18.93 3.06 3.48
CA TYR A 71 -17.67 2.84 2.77
C TYR A 71 -17.01 4.12 2.24
N ALA A 72 -17.76 5.20 2.06
CA ALA A 72 -17.24 6.50 1.65
C ALA A 72 -17.14 7.50 2.81
N GLU A 73 -17.71 7.18 3.98
CA GLU A 73 -17.72 8.05 5.15
C GLU A 73 -16.60 7.73 6.16
N LYS A 74 -16.20 6.46 6.26
CA LYS A 74 -15.14 6.04 7.19
C LYS A 74 -14.41 4.77 6.72
N LEU A 75 -13.23 4.55 7.28
CA LEU A 75 -12.50 3.30 7.11
C LEU A 75 -13.28 2.13 7.73
N GLN A 76 -13.39 1.03 6.99
CA GLN A 76 -14.09 -0.20 7.38
C GLN A 76 -13.15 -1.27 7.92
N PHE A 77 -11.88 -0.91 8.11
CA PHE A 77 -10.84 -1.77 8.64
C PHE A 77 -10.09 -1.04 9.75
N GLU A 78 -9.50 -1.81 10.65
CA GLU A 78 -8.63 -1.28 11.69
C GLU A 78 -7.30 -0.85 11.06
N VAL A 79 -6.92 0.41 11.28
CA VAL A 79 -5.63 0.92 10.81
C VAL A 79 -4.53 0.32 11.70
N PRO A 80 -3.49 -0.31 11.11
CA PRO A 80 -2.37 -0.85 11.89
C PRO A 80 -1.69 0.25 12.70
N SER A 81 -1.33 -0.07 13.95
CA SER A 81 -0.63 0.85 14.87
C SER A 81 0.87 0.53 15.04
N GLY A 82 1.40 -0.43 14.27
CA GLY A 82 2.79 -0.90 14.32
C GLY A 82 3.56 -0.66 13.02
N ASP A 83 4.77 -1.22 12.94
CA ASP A 83 5.62 -1.12 11.74
C ASP A 83 5.03 -1.98 10.59
N THR A 84 4.55 -1.31 9.55
CA THR A 84 3.99 -1.93 8.33
C THR A 84 5.00 -1.95 7.19
N ALA A 85 6.24 -1.47 7.40
CA ALA A 85 7.25 -1.38 6.37
C ALA A 85 7.73 -2.77 5.92
N ASP A 86 7.64 -3.05 4.62
CA ASP A 86 8.33 -4.17 3.98
C ASP A 86 9.71 -3.70 3.51
N ALA A 87 10.58 -3.38 4.48
CA ALA A 87 11.92 -2.88 4.21
C ALA A 87 12.78 -3.96 3.54
N ASP A 88 13.48 -3.59 2.47
CA ASP A 88 14.32 -4.52 1.72
C ASP A 88 15.37 -5.14 2.66
N LYS A 89 15.39 -6.48 2.75
CA LYS A 89 16.39 -7.18 3.54
C LYS A 89 17.70 -7.04 2.79
N THR A 90 18.71 -6.43 3.41
CA THR A 90 20.07 -6.32 2.84
C THR A 90 20.44 -7.65 2.17
N PRO A 91 20.93 -7.65 0.92
CA PRO A 91 21.45 -8.86 0.30
C PRO A 91 22.41 -9.52 1.29
N LYS A 92 22.21 -10.82 1.59
CA LYS A 92 23.15 -11.58 2.41
C LYS A 92 24.56 -11.20 1.96
N PRO A 93 25.48 -10.82 2.86
CA PRO A 93 26.80 -10.36 2.48
C PRO A 93 27.38 -11.33 1.45
N GLY A 94 27.55 -10.84 0.22
CA GLY A 94 28.00 -11.68 -0.88
C GLY A 94 29.38 -12.25 -0.59
N PRO A 95 29.85 -13.24 -1.35
CA PRO A 95 31.12 -13.95 -1.09
C PRO A 95 32.34 -13.02 -0.97
N MET A 96 32.27 -11.79 -1.52
CA MET A 96 33.31 -10.77 -1.34
C MET A 96 33.43 -10.25 0.10
N MET A 97 32.32 -10.10 0.84
CA MET A 97 32.35 -9.66 2.23
C MET A 97 32.91 -10.74 3.15
N SER A 98 32.58 -12.02 2.91
CA SER A 98 33.19 -13.14 3.64
C SER A 98 34.69 -13.29 3.31
N GLN A 99 35.08 -13.06 2.05
CA GLN A 99 36.50 -13.07 1.67
C GLN A 99 37.28 -11.90 2.29
N ALA A 100 36.66 -10.72 2.42
CA ALA A 100 37.28 -9.59 3.10
C ALA A 100 37.46 -9.85 4.60
N THR A 101 36.48 -10.46 5.28
CA THR A 101 36.61 -10.81 6.70
C THR A 101 37.68 -11.87 6.95
N GLU A 102 37.80 -12.88 6.08
CA GLU A 102 38.86 -13.89 6.19
C GLU A 102 40.25 -13.30 5.93
N LYS A 103 40.42 -12.46 4.89
CA LYS A 103 41.70 -11.78 4.62
C LYS A 103 42.14 -10.86 5.75
N VAL A 104 41.21 -10.11 6.34
CA VAL A 104 41.50 -9.24 7.48
C VAL A 104 41.93 -10.07 8.69
N LYS A 105 41.27 -11.20 8.93
CA LYS A 105 41.63 -12.12 10.02
C LYS A 105 43.02 -12.72 9.82
N GLU A 106 43.34 -13.11 8.60
CA GLU A 106 44.64 -13.68 8.20
C GLU A 106 45.79 -12.66 8.37
N LEU A 107 45.57 -11.40 8.00
CA LEU A 107 46.53 -10.30 8.19
C LEU A 107 46.78 -10.00 9.67
N ILE A 108 45.72 -9.95 10.49
CA ILE A 108 45.84 -9.71 11.94
C ILE A 108 46.55 -10.87 12.65
N SER A 109 46.41 -12.11 12.16
CA SER A 109 47.17 -13.26 12.70
C SER A 109 48.64 -13.25 12.27
N ASN A 110 48.98 -12.73 11.09
CA ASN A 110 50.36 -12.65 10.60
C ASN A 110 51.17 -11.51 11.25
N GLU A 111 50.53 -10.47 11.78
CA GLU A 111 51.22 -9.39 12.51
C GLU A 111 51.55 -9.74 13.98
N LYS A 112 51.12 -10.91 14.47
CA LYS A 112 51.36 -11.37 15.85
C LYS A 112 52.49 -12.42 16.01
N SER A 113 53.29 -12.68 14.97
CA SER A 113 54.40 -13.65 15.02
C SER A 113 55.78 -13.01 14.91
#